data_AF-A0A428SSL9-F1
#
_entry.id   AF-A0A428SSL9-F1
#
_cell.length_a   1.000
_cell.length_b   1.000
_cell.length_c   1.000
_cell.angle_alpha   90.00
_cell.angle_beta   90.00
_cell.angle_gamma   90.00
#
_symmetry.space_group_name_H-M   'P 1'
#
loop_
_entity.id
_entity.type
_entity.pdbx_description
1 polymer ?
#
loop_
_entity_poly.entity_id
_entity_poly.type
_entity_poly.pdbx_seq_one_letter_code
_entity_poly.pdbx_strand_id
1 'polypeptide(L)'
;MSCHSFAGRIVRGSIVNFDSRAHNLGTWTEINWENYPRAYGGVSVIEGNDGAVLFQSEDTAAPIMGFPNNLIPIAPEECRTIKDSQSPALKPTDKDGYDQQTREFTMGVLDDERVSIHKNYTATVMSHNGRFKVTFLFGYH
;
A
#
# COMPACT_ATOMS: atom_id res chain seq x y z
N MET A 1 25.58 4.04 -13.42
CA MET A 1 24.33 4.77 -13.71
C MET A 1 23.46 4.70 -12.47
N SER A 2 23.33 5.81 -11.75
CA SER A 2 22.36 5.95 -10.66
C SER A 2 20.98 6.21 -11.27
N CYS A 3 19.95 5.47 -10.82
CA CYS A 3 18.57 5.70 -11.22
C CYS A 3 18.05 6.95 -10.50
N HIS A 4 17.78 8.03 -11.25
CA HIS A 4 17.33 9.33 -10.73
C HIS A 4 15.84 9.36 -10.38
N SER A 5 15.15 8.21 -10.35
CA SER A 5 13.70 8.13 -10.12
C SER A 5 13.29 6.77 -9.57
N PHE A 6 14.00 6.23 -8.58
CA PHE A 6 13.50 5.02 -7.91
C PHE A 6 12.23 5.37 -7.14
N ALA A 7 11.08 5.08 -7.77
CA ALA A 7 9.78 4.94 -7.14
C ALA A 7 9.56 3.44 -6.92
N GLY A 8 9.95 2.98 -5.75
CA GLY A 8 9.92 1.57 -5.39
C GLY A 8 8.66 1.20 -4.65
N ARG A 9 8.19 -0.03 -4.89
CA ARG A 9 7.14 -0.67 -4.12
C ARG A 9 7.72 -1.73 -3.21
N ILE A 10 7.29 -1.73 -1.95
CA ILE A 10 7.60 -2.79 -0.98
C ILE A 10 6.33 -3.60 -0.77
N VAL A 11 6.45 -4.93 -0.92
CA VAL A 11 5.36 -5.90 -0.77
C VAL A 11 5.65 -6.89 0.34
N ARG A 12 4.60 -7.55 0.81
CA ARG A 12 4.77 -8.83 1.52
C ARG A 12 5.36 -9.86 0.56
N GLY A 13 6.46 -10.48 0.96
CA GLY A 13 7.19 -11.43 0.12
C GLY A 13 6.38 -12.71 -0.11
N SER A 14 6.31 -13.12 -1.37
CA SER A 14 5.79 -14.41 -1.82
C SER A 14 6.68 -14.91 -2.96
N ILE A 15 6.81 -16.24 -3.11
CA ILE A 15 7.68 -16.82 -4.15
C ILE A 15 7.24 -16.42 -5.57
N VAL A 16 5.94 -16.16 -5.75
CA VAL A 16 5.37 -15.73 -7.03
C VAL A 16 5.96 -14.40 -7.51
N ASN A 17 6.42 -13.53 -6.60
CA ASN A 17 7.00 -12.23 -6.97
C ASN A 17 8.34 -12.34 -7.73
N PHE A 18 8.91 -13.54 -7.86
CA PHE A 18 10.16 -13.80 -8.57
C PHE A 18 9.96 -14.52 -9.92
N ASP A 19 8.73 -14.67 -10.39
CA ASP A 19 8.40 -15.38 -11.64
C ASP A 19 8.52 -14.52 -12.91
N SER A 20 9.06 -13.31 -12.78
CA SER A 20 9.20 -12.29 -13.84
C SER A 20 7.87 -11.71 -14.37
N ARG A 21 6.73 -11.94 -13.69
CA ARG A 21 5.45 -11.30 -13.98
C ARG A 21 5.11 -10.22 -12.94
N ALA A 22 4.22 -9.31 -13.32
CA ALA A 22 3.70 -8.29 -12.41
C ALA A 22 2.52 -8.86 -11.60
N HIS A 23 2.62 -8.79 -10.27
CA HIS A 23 1.56 -9.17 -9.35
C HIS A 23 1.11 -7.94 -8.54
N ASN A 24 0.26 -7.12 -9.15
CA ASN A 24 -0.09 -5.80 -8.62
C ASN A 24 -1.20 -5.81 -7.55
N LEU A 25 -1.85 -6.95 -7.31
CA LEU A 25 -2.94 -7.06 -6.35
C LEU A 25 -2.42 -7.16 -4.91
N GLY A 26 -2.55 -6.07 -4.14
CA GLY A 26 -2.15 -6.03 -2.73
C GLY A 26 -2.06 -4.64 -2.14
N THR A 27 -1.73 -4.55 -0.85
CA THR A 27 -1.43 -3.29 -0.17
C THR A 27 0.02 -2.87 -0.45
N TRP A 28 0.21 -1.64 -0.90
CA TRP A 28 1.50 -1.13 -1.33
C TRP A 28 2.08 -0.15 -0.33
N THR A 29 3.37 -0.32 -0.04
CA THR A 29 4.20 0.76 0.52
C THR A 29 5.05 1.33 -0.59
N GLU A 30 4.96 2.63 -0.81
CA GLU A 30 5.65 3.32 -1.90
C GLU A 30 6.62 4.36 -1.34
N ILE A 31 7.83 4.41 -1.90
CA ILE A 31 8.88 5.33 -1.47
C ILE A 31 9.59 5.93 -2.69
N ASN A 32 9.87 7.23 -2.61
CA ASN A 32 10.62 8.00 -3.60
C ASN A 32 11.81 8.73 -2.92
N TRP A 33 13.02 8.49 -3.43
CA TRP A 33 14.29 9.12 -3.00
C TRP A 33 14.87 10.09 -4.04
N GLU A 34 14.03 10.84 -4.75
CA GLU A 34 14.45 11.77 -5.81
C GLU A 34 15.58 12.73 -5.37
N ASN A 35 15.55 13.24 -4.14
CA ASN A 35 16.53 14.22 -3.64
C ASN A 35 17.08 13.86 -2.26
N TYR A 36 17.81 12.73 -2.17
CA TYR A 36 18.49 12.30 -0.95
C TYR A 36 19.29 13.45 -0.31
N PRO A 37 19.16 13.70 1.01
CA PRO A 37 18.56 12.81 2.01
C PRO A 37 17.04 12.93 2.15
N ARG A 38 16.36 13.80 1.40
CA ARG A 38 14.90 13.90 1.44
C ARG A 38 14.25 12.77 0.65
N ALA A 39 13.26 12.15 1.26
CA ALA A 39 12.46 11.11 0.64
C ALA A 39 10.99 11.25 1.04
N TYR A 40 10.10 10.71 0.22
CA TYR A 40 8.67 10.70 0.47
C TYR A 40 8.16 9.27 0.39
N GLY A 41 7.18 8.92 1.20
CA GLY A 41 6.53 7.63 1.08
C GLY A 41 5.18 7.58 1.73
N GLY A 42 4.47 6.48 1.51
CA GLY A 42 3.12 6.29 2.01
C GLY A 42 2.61 4.87 1.78
N VAL A 43 1.35 4.67 2.14
CA VAL A 43 0.63 3.41 1.94
C VAL A 43 -0.49 3.63 0.92
N SER A 44 -0.64 2.68 0.00
CA SER A 44 -1.66 2.68 -1.04
C SER A 44 -2.45 1.37 -1.02
N VAL A 45 -3.76 1.48 -1.25
CA VAL A 45 -4.65 0.35 -1.52
C VAL A 45 -5.31 0.47 -2.90
N ILE A 46 -4.79 1.35 -3.75
CA ILE A 46 -5.31 1.66 -5.10
C ILE A 46 -5.39 0.40 -5.98
N GLU A 47 -4.37 -0.44 -5.92
CA GLU A 47 -4.27 -1.69 -6.66
C GLU A 47 -4.82 -2.90 -5.86
N GLY A 48 -5.42 -2.67 -4.69
CA GLY A 48 -6.05 -3.69 -3.86
C GLY A 48 -5.59 -3.64 -2.40
N ASN A 49 -6.07 -4.60 -1.61
CA ASN A 49 -5.73 -4.70 -0.19
C ASN A 49 -5.53 -6.15 0.20
N ASP A 50 -4.31 -6.54 0.57
CA ASP A 50 -4.00 -7.90 1.04
C ASP A 50 -3.59 -7.93 2.51
N GLY A 51 -3.67 -6.79 3.19
CA GLY A 51 -3.48 -6.69 4.63
C GLY A 51 -2.99 -5.33 5.13
N ALA A 52 -3.02 -5.19 6.46
CA ALA A 52 -2.65 -3.99 7.21
C ALA A 52 -1.14 -3.69 7.23
N VAL A 53 -0.80 -2.44 6.96
CA VAL A 53 0.57 -1.91 6.99
C VAL A 53 0.58 -0.58 7.73
N LEU A 54 1.62 -0.35 8.53
CA LEU A 54 1.99 0.96 9.05
C LEU A 54 3.29 1.42 8.41
N PHE A 55 3.35 2.70 8.05
CA PHE A 55 4.50 3.34 7.43
C PHE A 55 4.79 4.65 8.16
N GLN A 56 6.03 4.86 8.56
CA GLN A 56 6.43 6.10 9.23
C GLN A 56 7.84 6.49 8.81
N SER A 57 8.10 7.80 8.72
CA SER A 57 9.47 8.30 8.72
C SER A 57 10.10 8.08 10.10
N GLU A 58 11.42 7.92 10.16
CA GLU A 58 12.18 7.95 11.42
C GLU A 58 12.49 9.37 11.92
N ASP A 59 11.98 10.40 11.24
CA ASP A 59 12.05 11.77 11.72
C ASP A 59 11.22 11.96 13.01
N THR A 60 11.60 12.94 13.83
CA THR A 60 10.88 13.23 15.08
C THR A 60 9.47 13.74 14.78
N ALA A 61 8.47 13.16 15.47
CA ALA A 61 7.06 13.53 15.37
C ALA A 61 6.43 13.34 13.97
N ALA A 62 7.02 12.50 13.11
CA ALA A 62 6.41 12.14 11.83
C ALA A 62 5.07 11.40 12.04
N PRO A 63 4.03 11.70 11.22
CA PRO A 63 2.77 10.97 11.28
C PRO A 63 2.96 9.51 10.87
N ILE A 64 2.10 8.64 11.41
CA ILE A 64 2.00 7.24 10.98
C ILE A 64 0.96 7.15 9.87
N MET A 65 1.42 6.70 8.70
CA MET A 65 0.61 6.40 7.54
C MET A 65 0.20 4.92 7.54
N GLY A 66 -0.84 4.59 6.81
CA GLY A 66 -1.39 3.23 6.78
C GLY A 66 -2.54 3.03 7.77
N PHE A 67 -2.79 1.76 8.11
CA PHE A 67 -3.95 1.35 8.90
C PHE A 67 -3.64 0.03 9.64
N PRO A 68 -4.13 -0.15 10.87
CA PRO A 68 -3.76 -1.30 11.71
C PRO A 68 -4.63 -2.55 11.51
N ASN A 69 -5.84 -2.38 10.99
CA ASN A 69 -6.86 -3.43 10.98
C ASN A 69 -6.91 -4.16 9.64
N ASN A 70 -7.09 -5.48 9.68
CA ASN A 70 -7.32 -6.27 8.47
C ASN A 70 -8.75 -6.04 7.96
N LEU A 71 -8.89 -5.55 6.73
CA LEU A 71 -10.18 -5.24 6.12
C LEU A 71 -10.87 -6.47 5.53
N ILE A 72 -10.12 -7.50 5.13
CA ILE A 72 -10.66 -8.66 4.40
C ILE A 72 -11.80 -9.37 5.14
N PRO A 73 -11.71 -9.65 6.46
CA PRO A 73 -12.77 -10.35 7.17
C PRO A 73 -14.07 -9.56 7.31
N ILE A 74 -13.99 -8.23 7.30
CA ILE A 74 -15.14 -7.33 7.52
C ILE A 74 -15.69 -6.76 6.22
N ALA A 75 -14.98 -6.90 5.10
CA ALA A 75 -15.43 -6.45 3.80
C ALA A 75 -16.59 -7.31 3.28
N PRO A 76 -17.56 -6.74 2.56
CA PRO A 76 -18.56 -7.51 1.82
C PRO A 76 -17.91 -8.52 0.87
N GLU A 77 -18.58 -9.65 0.59
CA GLU A 77 -18.01 -10.72 -0.24
C GLU A 77 -17.70 -10.24 -1.66
N GLU A 78 -18.54 -9.37 -2.19
CA GLU A 78 -18.39 -8.72 -3.49
C GLU A 78 -17.13 -7.85 -3.59
N CYS A 79 -16.56 -7.39 -2.46
CA CYS A 79 -15.31 -6.62 -2.46
C CYS A 79 -14.06 -7.51 -2.47
N ARG A 80 -14.22 -8.81 -2.21
CA ARG A 80 -13.12 -9.75 -2.05
C ARG A 80 -12.71 -10.36 -3.40
N THR A 81 -11.47 -10.80 -3.47
CA THR A 81 -10.88 -11.51 -4.60
C THR A 81 -9.74 -12.41 -4.10
N ILE A 82 -9.16 -13.19 -5.01
CA ILE A 82 -8.05 -14.10 -4.74
C ILE A 82 -6.84 -13.70 -5.59
N LYS A 83 -5.67 -13.61 -4.97
CA LYS A 83 -4.38 -13.37 -5.62
C LYS A 83 -3.93 -14.62 -6.38
N ASP A 84 -2.95 -14.46 -7.26
CA ASP A 84 -2.35 -15.59 -7.97
C ASP A 84 -1.73 -16.63 -7.02
N SER A 85 -1.28 -16.20 -5.83
CA SER A 85 -0.81 -17.10 -4.76
C SER A 85 -1.93 -17.87 -4.04
N GLN A 86 -3.18 -17.77 -4.49
CA GLN A 86 -4.38 -18.33 -3.86
C GLN A 86 -4.76 -17.68 -2.51
N SER A 87 -4.11 -16.57 -2.18
CA SER A 87 -4.35 -15.82 -0.94
C SER A 87 -5.45 -14.77 -1.11
N PRO A 88 -6.29 -14.51 -0.10
CA PRO A 88 -7.38 -13.55 -0.22
C PRO A 88 -6.89 -12.11 -0.21
N ALA A 89 -7.60 -11.25 -0.95
CA ALA A 89 -7.40 -9.81 -1.02
C ALA A 89 -8.73 -9.08 -1.24
N LEU A 90 -8.74 -7.77 -1.12
CA LEU A 90 -9.78 -6.91 -1.69
C LEU A 90 -9.39 -6.45 -3.08
N LYS A 91 -10.40 -6.26 -3.91
CA LYS A 91 -10.25 -5.76 -5.27
C LYS A 91 -9.63 -4.34 -5.29
N PRO A 92 -9.06 -3.92 -6.42
CA PRO A 92 -8.54 -2.57 -6.58
C PRO A 92 -9.58 -1.46 -6.42
N THR A 93 -9.17 -0.33 -5.84
CA THR A 93 -10.04 0.83 -5.62
C THR A 93 -9.92 1.91 -6.69
N ASP A 94 -8.93 1.85 -7.60
CA ASP A 94 -8.81 2.82 -8.71
C ASP A 94 -8.05 2.31 -9.96
N LYS A 95 -7.15 1.32 -9.86
CA LYS A 95 -6.36 0.81 -11.01
C LYS A 95 -6.61 -0.66 -11.32
N ASP A 96 -6.30 -1.08 -12.56
CA ASP A 96 -6.20 -2.49 -13.00
C ASP A 96 -7.24 -3.43 -12.37
N GLY A 97 -8.53 -3.17 -12.61
CA GLY A 97 -9.62 -3.92 -11.98
C GLY A 97 -10.40 -3.13 -10.92
N TYR A 98 -10.50 -1.82 -11.10
CA TYR A 98 -11.33 -0.92 -10.28
C TYR A 98 -12.70 -1.52 -9.93
N ASP A 99 -13.01 -1.53 -8.64
CA ASP A 99 -14.30 -1.95 -8.10
C ASP A 99 -14.90 -0.84 -7.22
N GLN A 100 -16.03 -0.28 -7.66
CA GLN A 100 -16.67 0.85 -6.98
C GLN A 100 -17.09 0.52 -5.56
N GLN A 101 -17.65 -0.69 -5.34
CA GLN A 101 -18.11 -1.13 -4.02
C GLN A 101 -16.92 -1.25 -3.06
N THR A 102 -15.80 -1.76 -3.54
CA THR A 102 -14.57 -1.87 -2.75
C THR A 102 -14.01 -0.49 -2.39
N ARG A 103 -14.06 0.48 -3.30
CA ARG A 103 -13.68 1.87 -3.02
C ARG A 103 -14.58 2.50 -1.96
N GLU A 104 -15.90 2.41 -2.12
CA GLU A 104 -16.87 2.96 -1.18
C GLU A 104 -16.72 2.35 0.22
N PHE A 105 -16.60 1.01 0.29
CA PHE A 105 -16.31 0.31 1.53
C PHE A 105 -15.01 0.80 2.17
N THR A 106 -13.93 0.88 1.39
CA THR A 106 -12.61 1.29 1.90
C THR A 106 -12.63 2.73 2.41
N MET A 107 -13.27 3.66 1.70
CA MET A 107 -13.46 5.05 2.14
C MET A 107 -14.35 5.17 3.38
N GLY A 108 -15.25 4.20 3.62
CA GLY A 108 -16.06 4.15 4.83
C GLY A 108 -15.32 3.64 6.07
N VAL A 109 -14.18 2.97 5.90
CA VAL A 109 -13.42 2.33 6.99
C VAL A 109 -12.04 2.94 7.22
N LEU A 110 -11.40 3.43 6.16
CA LEU A 110 -10.05 4.00 6.20
C LEU A 110 -10.08 5.53 6.11
N ASP A 111 -9.02 6.13 6.65
CA ASP A 111 -8.74 7.56 6.60
C ASP A 111 -7.88 7.86 5.36
N ASP A 112 -8.40 8.68 4.44
CA ASP A 112 -7.75 9.04 3.17
C ASP A 112 -6.62 10.07 3.34
N GLU A 113 -6.47 10.66 4.53
CA GLU A 113 -5.29 11.41 4.92
C GLU A 113 -4.11 10.49 5.29
N ARG A 114 -4.39 9.22 5.62
CA ARG A 114 -3.38 8.24 6.06
C ARG A 114 -3.10 7.15 5.04
N VAL A 115 -4.01 6.91 4.09
CA VAL A 115 -3.90 5.86 3.08
C VAL A 115 -4.35 6.38 1.73
N SER A 116 -3.59 6.12 0.67
CA SER A 116 -4.00 6.46 -0.69
C SER A 116 -5.03 5.42 -1.16
N ILE A 117 -6.30 5.85 -1.27
CA ILE A 117 -7.44 5.01 -1.65
C ILE A 117 -7.88 5.26 -3.10
N HIS A 118 -7.61 6.44 -3.65
CA HIS A 118 -7.99 6.83 -5.00
C HIS A 118 -6.79 7.36 -5.79
N LYS A 119 -6.95 7.62 -7.09
CA LYS A 119 -5.85 7.98 -8.01
C LYS A 119 -4.83 9.02 -7.53
N ASN A 120 -5.26 9.94 -6.66
CA ASN A 120 -4.37 10.94 -6.07
C ASN A 120 -3.65 10.33 -4.85
N TYR A 121 -2.33 10.21 -4.94
CA TYR A 121 -1.46 9.78 -3.85
C TYR A 121 -1.26 10.93 -2.84
N THR A 122 -2.30 11.22 -2.07
CA THR A 122 -2.33 12.35 -1.13
C THR A 122 -1.77 12.01 0.24
N ALA A 123 -1.93 10.75 0.66
CA ALA A 123 -1.45 10.27 1.94
C ALA A 123 0.06 9.94 1.89
N THR A 124 0.89 10.97 2.09
CA THR A 124 2.35 10.83 2.09
C THR A 124 3.00 11.47 3.31
N VAL A 125 4.14 10.91 3.73
CA VAL A 125 5.01 11.47 4.77
C VAL A 125 6.41 11.66 4.19
N MET A 126 7.05 12.76 4.59
CA MET A 126 8.41 13.09 4.20
C MET A 126 9.41 12.63 5.28
N SER A 127 10.61 12.22 4.85
CA SER A 127 11.76 11.96 5.69
C SER A 127 12.93 12.85 5.28
N HIS A 128 13.57 13.51 6.23
CA HIS A 128 14.74 14.38 6.03
C HIS A 128 16.04 13.60 5.89
N ASN A 129 16.09 12.36 6.39
CA ASN A 129 17.26 11.48 6.34
C ASN A 129 17.06 10.26 5.41
N GLY A 130 15.88 10.14 4.79
CA GLY A 130 15.53 9.09 3.87
C GLY A 130 15.27 7.75 4.55
N ARG A 131 15.00 7.74 5.86
CA ARG A 131 14.77 6.52 6.64
C ARG A 131 13.30 6.40 7.00
N PHE A 132 12.80 5.19 6.80
CA PHE A 132 11.42 4.83 7.06
C PHE A 132 11.38 3.50 7.80
N LYS A 133 10.37 3.34 8.63
CA LYS A 133 9.97 2.07 9.22
C LYS A 133 8.67 1.62 8.58
N VAL A 134 8.68 0.40 8.05
CA VAL A 134 7.50 -0.28 7.51
C VAL A 134 7.18 -1.46 8.43
N THR A 135 5.94 -1.53 8.90
CA THR A 135 5.46 -2.62 9.75
C THR A 135 4.29 -3.32 9.08
N PHE A 136 4.51 -4.54 8.59
CA PHE A 136 3.46 -5.42 8.12
C PHE A 136 2.79 -6.08 9.33
N LEU A 137 1.53 -5.73 9.60
CA LEU A 137 0.82 -6.20 10.79
C LEU A 137 0.03 -7.48 10.52
N PHE A 138 -0.75 -7.45 9.45
CA PHE A 138 -1.57 -8.57 8.98
C PHE A 138 -1.45 -8.63 7.48
N GLY A 139 -1.56 -9.83 6.91
CA GLY A 139 -1.77 -9.96 5.48
C GLY A 139 -1.58 -11.37 4.98
N TYR A 140 -2.15 -11.63 3.81
CA TYR A 140 -2.09 -12.92 3.15
C TYR A 140 -1.05 -12.88 2.01
N HIS A 141 -0.23 -13.93 1.92
CA HIS A 141 0.94 -14.03 1.03
C HIS A 141 0.75 -15.10 -0.04
#